data_AF-A0A1E7K1A1-F1
#
_entry.id   AF-A0A1E7K1A1-F1
#
_cell.length_a   1.000
_cell.length_b   1.000
_cell.length_c   1.000
_cell.angle_alpha   90.00
_cell.angle_beta   90.00
_cell.angle_gamma   90.00
#
_symmetry.space_group_name_H-M   'P 1'
#
loop_
_entity.id
_entity.type
_entity.pdbx_description
1 polymer ?
#
loop_
_entity_poly.entity_id
_entity_poly.type
_entity_poly.pdbx_seq_one_letter_code
_entity_poly.pdbx_strand_id
1 'polypeptide(L)'
;MAERFIEVSLDKRGVSCTAKLLDDRAPLTCAAVWDALPLGGDVYHAKYARNEIYALIPPFAPQEPPLENPTITPIPGDLCYFTFSNTQLATPGYGYEAAAEQQGTEAAHAGRATVIDLALFYERNNLLINGDAGWVPGIVWGQIVEGLDAMAEACQDLWRSGAVGETLNFRRA
;
A
#
# COMPACT_ATOMS: atom_id res chain seq x y z
N MET A 1 -20.99 -4.90 -14.42
CA MET A 1 -20.89 -3.60 -13.71
C MET A 1 -20.04 -2.68 -14.56
N ALA A 2 -20.20 -1.35 -14.45
CA ALA A 2 -19.31 -0.42 -15.13
C ALA A 2 -17.90 -0.53 -14.53
N GLU A 3 -16.86 -0.40 -15.35
CA GLU A 3 -15.48 -0.40 -14.87
C GLU A 3 -15.23 0.86 -14.03
N ARG A 4 -14.57 0.68 -12.88
CA ARG A 4 -14.21 1.77 -11.96
C ARG A 4 -12.72 1.98 -11.96
N PHE A 5 -12.31 3.25 -11.93
CA PHE A 5 -10.92 3.66 -11.96
C PHE A 5 -10.62 4.61 -10.81
N ILE A 6 -9.37 4.58 -10.36
CA ILE A 6 -8.84 5.49 -9.35
C ILE A 6 -7.53 6.10 -9.83
N GLU A 7 -7.24 7.28 -9.32
CA GLU A 7 -5.91 7.87 -9.35
C GLU A 7 -5.11 7.38 -8.14
N VAL A 8 -3.85 7.03 -8.38
CA VAL A 8 -2.83 6.78 -7.36
C VAL A 8 -1.71 7.80 -7.55
N SER A 9 -1.33 8.54 -6.51
CA SER A 9 -0.38 9.65 -6.63
C SER A 9 0.68 9.71 -5.52
N LEU A 10 1.86 10.22 -5.89
CA LEU A 10 2.89 10.74 -5.01
C LEU A 10 2.86 12.28 -5.09
N ASP A 11 2.24 12.92 -4.09
CA ASP A 11 1.81 14.32 -4.21
C ASP A 11 2.97 15.32 -4.25
N LYS A 12 4.03 15.13 -3.45
CA LYS A 12 5.21 16.01 -3.44
C LYS A 12 6.03 15.86 -4.71
N ARG A 13 6.13 14.66 -5.27
CA ARG A 13 6.75 14.40 -6.59
C ARG A 13 5.87 14.84 -7.76
N GLY A 14 4.57 15.04 -7.55
CA GLY A 14 3.63 15.44 -8.59
C GLY A 14 3.44 14.37 -9.66
N VAL A 15 3.55 13.09 -9.29
CA VAL A 15 3.39 11.94 -10.21
C VAL A 15 2.12 11.18 -9.86
N SER A 16 1.33 10.84 -10.87
CA SER A 16 0.14 10.00 -10.71
C SER A 16 0.05 8.94 -11.80
N CYS A 17 -0.68 7.87 -11.50
CA CYS A 17 -1.04 6.80 -12.41
C CYS A 17 -2.52 6.42 -12.19
N THR A 18 -3.12 5.75 -13.17
CA THR A 18 -4.52 5.33 -13.10
C THR A 18 -4.59 3.82 -12.90
N ALA A 19 -5.41 3.39 -11.93
CA ALA A 19 -5.65 1.98 -11.65
C ALA A 19 -7.10 1.60 -11.94
N LYS A 20 -7.30 0.42 -12.50
CA LYS A 20 -8.60 -0.23 -12.62
C LYS A 20 -8.88 -1.04 -11.36
N LEU A 21 -10.09 -0.95 -10.82
CA LEU A 21 -10.56 -1.83 -9.73
C LEU A 21 -10.92 -3.21 -10.29
N LEU A 22 -10.43 -4.27 -9.63
CA LEU A 22 -10.64 -5.67 -10.01
C LEU A 22 -11.95 -6.22 -9.41
N ASP A 23 -13.06 -5.58 -9.72
CA ASP A 23 -14.39 -5.88 -9.18
C ASP A 23 -14.88 -7.32 -9.45
N ASP A 24 -14.33 -7.99 -10.47
CA ASP A 24 -14.63 -9.38 -10.79
C ASP A 24 -13.83 -10.39 -9.93
N ARG A 25 -12.74 -9.95 -9.29
CA ARG A 25 -11.81 -10.81 -8.54
C ARG A 25 -11.78 -10.52 -7.05
N ALA A 26 -11.87 -9.26 -6.65
CA ALA A 26 -11.85 -8.81 -5.27
C ALA A 26 -13.01 -7.82 -4.99
N PRO A 27 -14.27 -8.24 -5.19
CA PRO A 27 -15.43 -7.34 -5.10
C PRO A 27 -15.60 -6.72 -3.71
N LEU A 28 -15.32 -7.45 -2.63
CA LEU A 28 -15.49 -6.94 -1.27
C LEU A 28 -14.40 -5.93 -0.95
N THR A 29 -13.15 -6.21 -1.31
CA THR A 29 -12.05 -5.26 -1.13
C THR A 29 -12.24 -4.02 -1.99
N CYS A 30 -12.64 -4.17 -3.26
CA CYS A 30 -12.92 -3.04 -4.15
C CYS A 30 -14.05 -2.16 -3.62
N ALA A 31 -15.11 -2.74 -3.06
CA ALA A 31 -16.19 -1.97 -2.43
C ALA A 31 -15.69 -1.20 -1.20
N ALA A 32 -14.98 -1.89 -0.29
CA ALA A 32 -14.43 -1.30 0.92
C ALA A 32 -13.49 -0.12 0.63
N VAL A 33 -12.59 -0.27 -0.33
CA VAL A 33 -11.70 0.80 -0.76
C VAL A 33 -12.51 1.93 -1.39
N TRP A 34 -13.33 1.64 -2.40
CA TRP A 34 -14.06 2.66 -3.16
C TRP A 34 -14.93 3.56 -2.29
N ASP A 35 -15.63 2.98 -1.32
CA ASP A 35 -16.55 3.68 -0.43
C ASP A 35 -15.81 4.59 0.56
N ALA A 36 -14.56 4.27 0.89
CA ALA A 36 -13.73 5.02 1.82
C ALA A 36 -12.82 6.07 1.14
N LEU A 37 -12.69 6.07 -0.19
CA LEU A 37 -11.91 7.07 -0.91
C LEU A 37 -12.41 8.50 -0.62
N PRO A 38 -11.52 9.50 -0.46
CA PRO A 38 -10.06 9.41 -0.64
C PRO A 38 -9.31 8.79 0.56
N LEU A 39 -8.25 8.05 0.25
CA LEU A 39 -7.36 7.42 1.23
C LEU A 39 -5.93 7.86 0.98
N GLY A 40 -5.09 7.88 2.01
CA GLY A 40 -3.67 8.20 1.87
C GLY A 40 -2.98 8.44 3.19
N GLY A 41 -1.65 8.50 3.14
CA GLY A 41 -0.79 8.74 4.28
C GLY A 41 0.66 8.93 3.86
N ASP A 42 1.54 9.06 4.86
CA ASP A 42 2.99 9.06 4.63
C ASP A 42 3.38 7.78 3.88
N VAL A 43 4.18 7.94 2.83
CA VAL A 43 4.61 6.81 2.01
C VAL A 43 5.89 6.20 2.55
N TYR A 44 5.94 4.87 2.49
CA TYR A 44 7.12 4.07 2.80
C TYR A 44 7.57 3.32 1.56
N HIS A 45 8.87 3.04 1.47
CA HIS A 45 9.40 2.02 0.58
C HIS A 45 9.62 0.73 1.36
N ALA A 46 9.22 -0.39 0.79
CA ALA A 46 9.36 -1.67 1.45
C ALA A 46 10.82 -2.08 1.65
N LYS A 47 11.05 -2.78 2.77
CA LYS A 47 12.36 -3.36 3.12
C LYS A 47 12.51 -4.80 2.62
N TYR A 48 11.42 -5.57 2.56
CA TYR A 48 11.46 -7.00 2.24
C TYR A 48 10.79 -7.35 0.91
N ALA A 49 9.65 -6.73 0.56
CA ALA A 49 8.89 -7.10 -0.64
C ALA A 49 9.46 -6.55 -1.94
N ARG A 50 10.65 -5.93 -1.89
CA ARG A 50 11.39 -5.39 -3.02
C ARG A 50 10.77 -4.14 -3.62
N ASN A 51 10.09 -4.22 -4.76
CA ASN A 51 9.67 -3.05 -5.54
C ASN A 51 8.27 -2.59 -5.14
N GLU A 52 8.15 -2.15 -3.88
CA GLU A 52 6.88 -1.81 -3.25
C GLU A 52 6.99 -0.46 -2.55
N ILE A 53 5.98 0.38 -2.76
CA ILE A 53 5.66 1.51 -1.89
C ILE A 53 4.29 1.30 -1.26
N TYR A 54 4.07 1.83 -0.07
CA TYR A 54 2.80 1.68 0.62
C TYR A 54 2.53 2.83 1.60
N ALA A 55 1.28 2.94 2.01
CA ALA A 55 0.85 3.79 3.11
C ALA A 55 0.14 2.94 4.18
N LEU A 56 0.46 3.23 5.45
CA LEU A 56 -0.22 2.65 6.61
C LEU A 56 -1.33 3.60 7.07
N ILE A 57 -2.57 3.14 7.03
CA ILE A 57 -3.75 3.97 7.35
C ILE A 57 -4.68 3.29 8.37
N PRO A 58 -5.54 4.05 9.07
CA PRO A 58 -6.55 3.48 9.94
C PRO A 58 -7.51 2.54 9.18
N PRO A 59 -8.11 1.55 9.86
CA PRO A 59 -9.17 0.75 9.26
C PRO A 59 -10.35 1.63 8.88
N PHE A 60 -10.90 1.39 7.69
CA PHE A 60 -11.96 2.20 7.10
C PHE A 60 -13.19 1.40 6.69
N ALA A 61 -13.09 0.06 6.68
CA ALA A 61 -14.23 -0.82 6.43
C ALA A 61 -14.94 -1.15 7.74
N PRO A 62 -16.29 -1.29 7.74
CA PRO A 62 -17.02 -1.79 8.92
C PRO A 62 -16.55 -3.19 9.35
N GLN A 63 -16.12 -3.99 8.37
CA GLN A 63 -15.49 -5.29 8.55
C GLN A 63 -14.39 -5.42 7.49
N GLU A 64 -13.23 -5.91 7.92
CA GLU A 64 -12.10 -6.18 7.05
C GLU A 64 -12.47 -7.22 5.97
N PRO A 65 -12.11 -7.00 4.70
CA PRO A 65 -12.31 -7.99 3.65
C PRO A 65 -11.63 -9.32 3.99
N PRO A 66 -12.20 -10.47 3.61
CA PRO A 66 -11.47 -11.73 3.66
C PRO A 66 -10.31 -11.68 2.66
N LEU A 67 -9.40 -12.65 2.72
CA LEU A 67 -8.27 -12.77 1.79
C LEU A 67 -8.76 -13.11 0.36
N GLU A 68 -9.30 -12.12 -0.35
CA GLU A 68 -9.71 -12.19 -1.75
C GLU A 68 -8.51 -12.09 -2.68
N ASN A 69 -8.56 -12.76 -3.83
CA ASN A 69 -7.55 -12.66 -4.89
C ASN A 69 -6.08 -12.58 -4.40
N PRO A 70 -5.62 -13.52 -3.55
CA PRO A 70 -4.33 -13.38 -2.89
C PRO A 70 -3.15 -13.56 -3.83
N THR A 71 -2.07 -12.85 -3.54
CA THR A 71 -0.75 -13.12 -4.10
C THR A 71 0.32 -13.12 -3.00
N ILE A 72 1.37 -13.92 -3.21
CA ILE A 72 2.66 -13.79 -2.52
C ILE A 72 3.79 -13.41 -3.48
N THR A 73 3.45 -13.23 -4.77
CA THR A 73 4.36 -12.89 -5.87
C THR A 73 3.76 -11.75 -6.69
N PRO A 74 3.56 -10.57 -6.08
CA PRO A 74 2.93 -9.45 -6.77
C PRO A 74 3.74 -8.99 -7.98
N ILE A 75 3.06 -8.52 -9.00
CA ILE A 75 3.61 -8.15 -10.31
C ILE A 75 3.55 -6.62 -10.53
N PRO A 76 4.24 -6.07 -11.55
CA PRO A 76 4.18 -4.65 -11.84
C PRO A 76 2.74 -4.17 -12.08
N GLY A 77 2.34 -3.12 -11.38
CA GLY A 77 1.02 -2.52 -11.43
C GLY A 77 0.03 -3.05 -10.40
N ASP A 78 0.37 -4.08 -9.60
CA ASP A 78 -0.55 -4.58 -8.57
C ASP A 78 -0.76 -3.55 -7.46
N LEU A 79 -2.03 -3.30 -7.13
CA LEU A 79 -2.43 -2.68 -5.87
C LEU A 79 -2.85 -3.75 -4.88
N CYS A 80 -2.15 -3.82 -3.76
CA CYS A 80 -2.40 -4.79 -2.70
C CYS A 80 -3.01 -4.14 -1.46
N TYR A 81 -3.80 -4.94 -0.74
CA TYR A 81 -4.40 -4.60 0.55
C TYR A 81 -3.95 -5.64 1.58
N PHE A 82 -3.50 -5.18 2.74
CA PHE A 82 -3.20 -6.03 3.89
C PHE A 82 -3.85 -5.49 5.17
N THR A 83 -4.29 -6.40 6.02
CA THR A 83 -4.74 -6.11 7.38
C THR A 83 -3.66 -6.61 8.35
N PHE A 84 -3.09 -5.69 9.12
CA PHE A 84 -2.13 -6.01 10.18
C PHE A 84 -2.65 -5.60 11.56
N SER A 85 -2.20 -6.32 12.60
CA SER A 85 -2.32 -5.83 13.97
C SER A 85 -1.15 -4.88 14.32
N ASN A 86 -1.33 -4.06 15.35
CA ASN A 86 -0.21 -3.29 15.90
C ASN A 86 0.95 -4.20 16.37
N THR A 87 0.67 -5.40 16.90
CA THR A 87 1.73 -6.32 17.33
C THR A 87 2.55 -6.89 16.17
N GLN A 88 2.01 -6.96 14.96
CA GLN A 88 2.75 -7.36 13.77
C GLN A 88 3.66 -6.24 13.26
N LEU A 89 3.28 -4.97 13.43
CA LEU A 89 4.04 -3.82 12.91
C LEU A 89 4.99 -3.21 13.95
N ALA A 90 4.68 -3.31 15.25
CA ALA A 90 5.47 -2.82 16.37
C ALA A 90 6.63 -3.77 16.70
N THR A 91 7.38 -4.19 15.68
CA THR A 91 8.59 -5.00 15.85
C THR A 91 9.83 -4.17 15.54
N PRO A 92 10.96 -4.42 16.22
CA PRO A 92 12.24 -3.80 15.86
C PRO A 92 12.68 -4.08 14.41
N GLY A 93 12.22 -5.18 13.81
CA GLY A 93 12.49 -5.53 12.41
C GLY A 93 11.90 -4.53 11.42
N TYR A 94 10.68 -4.05 11.69
CA TYR A 94 10.07 -2.95 10.92
C TYR A 94 10.72 -1.61 11.25
N GLY A 95 10.90 -1.29 12.54
CA GLY A 95 11.60 -0.09 12.99
C GLY A 95 10.83 1.23 12.86
N TYR A 96 9.50 1.19 12.72
CA TYR A 96 8.67 2.41 12.65
C TYR A 96 8.73 3.24 13.93
N GLU A 97 8.68 2.61 15.10
CA GLU A 97 8.70 3.32 16.39
C GLU A 97 9.99 4.13 16.57
N ALA A 98 11.14 3.53 16.26
CA ALA A 98 12.43 4.21 16.30
C ALA A 98 12.52 5.37 15.29
N ALA A 99 11.96 5.20 14.09
CA ALA A 99 11.91 6.26 13.09
C ALA A 99 10.99 7.42 13.51
N ALA A 100 9.85 7.11 14.12
CA ALA A 100 8.90 8.10 14.63
C ALA A 100 9.48 8.87 15.83
N GLU A 101 10.12 8.17 16.78
CA GLU A 101 10.80 8.80 17.92
C GLU A 101 11.86 9.82 17.47
N GLN A 102 12.67 9.47 16.47
CA GLN A 102 13.68 10.38 15.90
C GLN A 102 13.07 11.64 15.27
N GLN A 103 11.83 11.57 14.82
CA GLN A 103 11.09 12.68 14.23
C GLN A 103 10.21 13.42 15.25
N GLY A 104 10.17 12.96 16.50
CA GLY A 104 9.27 13.50 17.53
C GLY A 104 7.79 13.25 17.20
N THR A 105 7.48 12.17 16.48
CA THR A 105 6.14 11.77 16.08
C THR A 105 5.79 10.39 16.64
N GLU A 106 4.55 9.95 16.43
CA GLU A 106 4.12 8.58 16.72
C GLU A 106 4.10 7.74 15.44
N ALA A 107 4.41 6.45 15.55
CA ALA A 107 4.35 5.53 14.42
C ALA A 107 2.92 5.41 13.87
N ALA A 108 2.77 5.24 12.56
CA ALA A 108 1.46 5.16 11.90
C ALA A 108 0.57 4.00 12.39
N HIS A 109 1.16 2.99 13.05
CA HIS A 109 0.43 1.87 13.66
C HIS A 109 0.10 2.08 15.15
N ALA A 110 0.74 3.04 15.83
CA ALA A 110 0.69 3.19 17.28
C ALA A 110 -0.75 3.36 17.79
N GLY A 111 -1.06 2.69 18.91
CA GLY A 111 -2.36 2.77 19.58
C GLY A 111 -3.54 2.11 18.84
N ARG A 112 -3.31 1.45 17.70
CA ARG A 112 -4.37 0.85 16.87
C ARG A 112 -4.45 -0.66 17.07
N ALA A 113 -5.67 -1.21 17.09
CA ALA A 113 -5.82 -2.68 17.08
C ALA A 113 -5.53 -3.25 15.69
N THR A 114 -5.96 -2.53 14.65
CA THR A 114 -5.87 -2.89 13.24
C THR A 114 -5.27 -1.74 12.45
N VAL A 115 -4.45 -2.05 11.45
CA VAL A 115 -3.82 -1.10 10.52
C VAL A 115 -3.93 -1.68 9.12
N ILE A 116 -4.26 -0.82 8.16
CA ILE A 116 -4.35 -1.21 6.76
C ILE A 116 -3.11 -0.75 6.04
N ASP A 117 -2.51 -1.65 5.29
CA ASP A 117 -1.44 -1.35 4.35
C ASP A 117 -2.04 -1.38 2.94
N LEU A 118 -2.00 -0.22 2.27
CA LEU A 118 -2.30 -0.10 0.84
C LEU A 118 -1.00 0.06 0.07
N ALA A 119 -0.66 -0.96 -0.70
CA ALA A 119 0.61 -1.07 -1.40
C ALA A 119 0.45 -0.98 -2.92
N LEU A 120 1.46 -0.42 -3.57
CA LEU A 120 1.67 -0.45 -5.01
C LEU A 120 2.98 -1.17 -5.32
N PHE A 121 2.92 -2.19 -6.18
CA PHE A 121 4.09 -2.86 -6.73
C PHE A 121 4.44 -2.27 -8.09
N TYR A 122 5.61 -1.65 -8.21
CA TYR A 122 5.98 -0.89 -9.41
C TYR A 122 6.93 -1.65 -10.36
N GLU A 123 7.48 -2.81 -9.94
CA GLU A 123 8.39 -3.63 -10.74
C GLU A 123 8.32 -5.11 -10.30
N ARG A 124 9.00 -6.03 -11.00
CA ARG A 124 8.86 -7.49 -10.88
C ARG A 124 9.80 -8.18 -9.88
N ASN A 125 9.63 -9.50 -9.78
CA ASN A 125 10.47 -10.41 -8.99
C ASN A 125 10.41 -10.10 -7.49
N ASN A 126 9.20 -9.78 -7.02
CA ASN A 126 8.87 -9.52 -5.63
C ASN A 126 8.49 -10.82 -4.92
N LEU A 127 8.75 -10.89 -3.63
CA LEU A 127 8.27 -11.95 -2.75
C LEU A 127 7.69 -11.31 -1.50
N LEU A 128 6.43 -11.57 -1.22
CA LEU A 128 5.80 -11.17 0.04
C LEU A 128 6.15 -12.19 1.13
N ILE A 129 7.41 -12.13 1.58
CA ILE A 129 7.96 -12.98 2.62
C ILE A 129 8.85 -12.18 3.56
N ASN A 130 8.69 -12.35 4.86
CA ASN A 130 9.53 -11.72 5.87
C ASN A 130 10.01 -12.73 6.94
N GLY A 131 10.97 -12.29 7.75
CA GLY A 131 11.53 -13.09 8.84
C GLY A 131 10.62 -13.22 10.07
N ASP A 132 9.53 -12.47 10.13
CA ASP A 132 8.64 -12.41 11.29
C ASP A 132 7.54 -13.49 11.22
N ALA A 133 6.95 -13.68 10.04
CA ALA A 133 5.79 -14.54 9.83
C ALA A 133 5.93 -15.51 8.64
N GLY A 134 7.00 -15.42 7.85
CA GLY A 134 7.11 -16.15 6.59
C GLY A 134 6.29 -15.45 5.50
N TRP A 135 5.41 -16.20 4.81
CA TRP A 135 4.59 -15.64 3.73
C TRP A 135 3.55 -14.64 4.27
N VAL A 136 3.42 -13.51 3.59
CA VAL A 136 2.47 -12.42 3.93
C VAL A 136 1.54 -12.18 2.74
N PRO A 137 0.50 -13.00 2.51
CA PRO A 137 -0.38 -12.85 1.35
C PRO A 137 -1.11 -11.51 1.35
N GLY A 138 -1.07 -10.80 0.21
CA GLY A 138 -1.82 -9.57 -0.02
C GLY A 138 -2.99 -9.77 -0.96
N ILE A 139 -4.06 -9.01 -0.77
CA ILE A 139 -5.23 -9.03 -1.65
C ILE A 139 -4.97 -8.10 -2.84
N VAL A 140 -4.86 -8.64 -4.06
CA VAL A 140 -4.76 -7.80 -5.27
C VAL A 140 -6.15 -7.28 -5.63
N TRP A 141 -6.38 -5.98 -5.45
CA TRP A 141 -7.70 -5.35 -5.64
C TRP A 141 -7.73 -4.34 -6.79
N GLY A 142 -6.57 -3.91 -7.26
CA GLY A 142 -6.47 -2.99 -8.39
C GLY A 142 -5.25 -3.28 -9.25
N GLN A 143 -5.28 -2.78 -10.48
CA GLN A 143 -4.16 -2.88 -11.42
C GLN A 143 -3.93 -1.53 -12.10
N ILE A 144 -2.70 -1.02 -12.08
CA ILE A 144 -2.32 0.17 -12.84
C ILE A 144 -2.48 -0.12 -14.34
N VAL A 145 -3.24 0.74 -15.03
CA VAL A 145 -3.53 0.66 -16.47
C VAL A 145 -2.87 1.78 -17.27
N GLU A 146 -2.56 2.92 -16.63
CA GLU A 146 -1.90 4.06 -17.26
C GLU A 146 -0.89 4.69 -16.29
N GLY A 147 0.27 5.12 -16.80
CA GLY A 147 1.27 5.87 -16.01
C GLY A 147 2.20 5.03 -15.12
N LEU A 148 2.27 3.71 -15.30
CA LEU A 148 3.11 2.85 -14.46
C LEU A 148 4.61 3.20 -14.58
N ASP A 149 5.12 3.49 -15.78
CA ASP A 149 6.54 3.78 -16.00
C ASP A 149 6.98 5.04 -15.21
N ALA A 150 6.20 6.12 -15.30
CA ALA A 150 6.47 7.36 -14.56
C ALA A 150 6.37 7.15 -13.04
N MET A 151 5.40 6.35 -12.59
CA MET A 151 5.27 5.99 -11.19
C MET A 151 6.46 5.14 -10.71
N ALA A 152 6.94 4.20 -11.52
CA ALA A 152 8.11 3.38 -11.20
C ALA A 152 9.39 4.24 -11.08
N GLU A 153 9.59 5.20 -11.98
CA GLU A 153 10.69 6.18 -11.86
C GLU A 153 10.60 6.99 -10.56
N ALA A 154 9.39 7.45 -10.20
CA ALA A 154 9.16 8.17 -8.95
C ALA A 154 9.40 7.29 -7.71
N CYS A 155 9.03 6.01 -7.75
CA CYS A 155 9.29 5.04 -6.69
C CYS A 155 10.79 4.75 -6.53
N GLN A 156 11.53 4.66 -7.64
CA GLN A 156 12.99 4.49 -7.63
C GLN A 156 13.70 5.72 -7.06
N ASP A 157 13.24 6.93 -7.40
CA ASP A 157 13.72 8.14 -6.75
C ASP A 157 13.38 8.11 -5.24
N LEU A 158 12.16 7.75 -4.85
CA LEU A 158 11.75 7.63 -3.45
C LEU A 158 12.65 6.66 -2.65
N TRP A 159 12.98 5.50 -3.22
CA TRP A 159 13.94 4.57 -2.63
C TRP A 159 15.31 5.23 -2.42
N ARG A 160 15.79 5.99 -3.41
CA ARG A 160 17.15 6.53 -3.42
C ARG A 160 17.32 7.82 -2.63
N SER A 161 16.33 8.70 -2.66
CA SER A 161 16.34 10.07 -2.12
C SER A 161 15.49 10.23 -0.86
N GLY A 162 14.64 9.25 -0.56
CA GLY A 162 13.85 9.18 0.67
C GLY A 162 12.39 9.63 0.51
N ALA A 163 11.62 9.36 1.56
CA ALA A 163 10.16 9.50 1.58
C ALA A 163 9.66 10.65 2.49
N VAL A 164 10.56 11.41 3.12
CA VAL A 164 10.18 12.43 4.11
C VAL A 164 9.33 13.53 3.48
N GLY A 165 8.12 13.71 4.04
CA GLY A 165 7.12 14.68 3.58
C GLY A 165 6.45 14.32 2.25
N GLU A 166 6.65 13.11 1.74
CA GLU A 166 5.91 12.56 0.61
C GLU A 166 4.67 11.81 1.10
N THR A 167 3.61 11.81 0.31
CA THR A 167 2.38 11.06 0.61
C THR A 167 1.95 10.22 -0.58
N LEU A 168 1.48 9.00 -0.30
CA LEU A 168 0.83 8.13 -1.27
C LEU A 168 -0.68 8.26 -1.08
N ASN A 169 -1.39 8.65 -2.14
CA ASN A 169 -2.83 8.89 -2.10
C ASN A 169 -3.59 8.11 -3.17
N PHE A 170 -4.83 7.78 -2.83
CA PHE A 170 -5.78 7.06 -3.67
C PHE A 170 -7.07 7.90 -3.76
N ARG A 171 -7.52 8.21 -4.97
CA ARG A 171 -8.71 9.06 -5.22
C ARG A 171 -9.55 8.48 -6.35
N ARG A 172 -10.86 8.69 -6.33
CA ARG A 172 -11.72 8.33 -7.49
C ARG A 172 -11.28 9.14 -8.72
N ALA A 173 -11.10 8.46 -9.85
CA ALA A 173 -10.79 9.11 -11.13
C ALA A 173 -12.06 9.67 -11.81
#